data_AF-A0A661I431-F1
#
_entry.id   AF-A0A661I431-F1
#
_cell.length_a   1.000
_cell.length_b   1.000
_cell.length_c   1.000
_cell.angle_alpha   90.00
_cell.angle_beta   90.00
_cell.angle_gamma   90.00
#
_symmetry.space_group_name_H-M   'P 1'
#
loop_
_entity.id
_entity.type
_entity.pdbx_description
1 polymer ?
#
loop_
_entity_poly.entity_id
_entity_poly.type
_entity_poly.pdbx_seq_one_letter_code
_entity_poly.pdbx_strand_id
1 'polypeptide(L)'
;MKKLLLSASVALALASIPASADALKNSLMPTTGEAKPAINLDNLNVAAAPAKPASRPATATVATVDGLPVKKKDADKFLALASKGQVTDIDLLPKKQKVALLNGMAASVLIEDRANKAVPKEIKSKLIARYWAEQEMAKIKVSDKEAKAFYEKNKKVFKGKDGKALSFDKVEKYVQMQLKQQKFNEELMKNAKVIIK
;
A
#
# COMPACT_ATOMS: atom_id res chain seq x y z
N MET A 1 -49.65 2.19 -14.24
CA MET A 1 -49.06 2.55 -12.94
C MET A 1 -47.57 2.23 -12.96
N LYS A 2 -46.80 3.03 -12.24
CA LYS A 2 -45.37 3.35 -12.42
C LYS A 2 -44.42 2.14 -12.45
N LYS A 3 -43.58 2.04 -13.49
CA LYS A 3 -42.33 1.26 -13.47
C LYS A 3 -41.24 2.14 -12.84
N LEU A 4 -40.87 1.89 -11.59
CA LEU A 4 -39.72 2.54 -10.95
C LEU A 4 -38.49 1.67 -11.15
N LEU A 5 -37.70 2.02 -12.17
CA LEU A 5 -36.29 1.67 -12.28
C LEU A 5 -35.52 2.61 -11.35
N LEU A 6 -35.25 2.17 -10.12
CA LEU A 6 -34.20 2.76 -9.29
C LEU A 6 -32.93 1.92 -9.48
N SER A 7 -32.20 2.21 -10.55
CA SER A 7 -30.76 1.94 -10.59
C SER A 7 -30.11 2.87 -9.57
N ALA A 8 -30.02 2.41 -8.32
CA ALA A 8 -29.18 3.04 -7.31
C ALA A 8 -27.72 2.77 -7.67
N SER A 9 -27.20 3.51 -8.66
CA SER A 9 -25.77 3.71 -8.81
C SER A 9 -25.30 4.45 -7.56
N VAL A 10 -24.92 3.70 -6.54
CA VAL A 10 -24.05 4.19 -5.48
C VAL A 10 -22.73 4.51 -6.16
N ALA A 11 -22.65 5.71 -6.73
CA ALA A 11 -21.39 6.33 -7.05
C ALA A 11 -20.71 6.57 -5.72
N LEU A 12 -19.89 5.59 -5.29
CA LEU A 12 -18.88 5.82 -4.30
C LEU A 12 -17.95 6.87 -4.94
N ALA A 13 -18.24 8.13 -4.67
CA ALA A 13 -17.40 9.25 -5.06
C ALA A 13 -16.09 9.10 -4.28
N LEU A 14 -15.19 8.27 -4.82
CA LEU A 14 -13.78 8.32 -4.52
C LEU A 14 -13.32 9.67 -5.04
N ALA A 15 -13.44 10.69 -4.19
CA ALA A 15 -12.76 11.95 -4.36
C ALA A 15 -11.32 11.60 -4.77
N SER A 16 -10.94 12.07 -5.95
CA SER A 16 -9.65 11.86 -6.59
C SER A 16 -8.55 12.45 -5.70
N ILE A 17 -8.12 11.69 -4.71
CA ILE A 17 -6.78 11.76 -4.16
C ILE A 17 -5.97 10.82 -5.05
N PRO A 18 -4.84 11.26 -5.63
CA PRO A 18 -4.05 10.45 -6.55
C PRO A 18 -3.85 9.04 -5.98
N ALA A 19 -4.02 8.04 -6.83
CA ALA A 19 -3.76 6.64 -6.50
C ALA A 19 -2.32 6.54 -6.01
N SER A 20 -2.15 6.48 -4.69
CA SER A 20 -0.83 6.59 -4.09
C SER A 20 -0.67 5.59 -2.94
N ALA A 21 -1.15 4.37 -3.14
CA ALA A 21 -0.48 3.22 -2.53
C ALA A 21 1.02 3.22 -2.91
N ASP A 22 1.35 3.67 -4.13
CA ASP A 22 2.72 3.94 -4.55
C ASP A 22 3.37 5.15 -3.87
N ALA A 23 2.62 6.16 -3.38
CA ALA A 23 3.25 7.21 -2.58
C ALA A 23 3.51 6.79 -1.13
N LEU A 24 2.81 5.80 -0.56
CA LEU A 24 3.27 5.25 0.72
C LEU A 24 4.55 4.43 0.53
N LYS A 25 4.64 3.68 -0.57
CA LYS A 25 5.84 2.92 -0.95
C LYS A 25 7.02 3.84 -1.32
N ASN A 26 6.75 4.97 -1.98
CA ASN A 26 7.73 5.99 -2.38
C ASN A 26 7.93 7.13 -1.37
N SER A 27 7.11 7.23 -0.31
CA SER A 27 7.35 8.18 0.79
C SER A 27 8.15 7.52 1.91
N LEU A 28 8.22 6.18 1.93
CA LEU A 28 9.07 5.39 2.84
C LEU A 28 10.36 4.89 2.15
N MET A 29 10.52 5.17 0.85
CA MET A 29 11.74 4.92 0.07
C MET A 29 12.18 6.24 -0.58
N PRO A 30 13.47 6.55 -0.69
CA PRO A 30 13.92 7.74 -1.41
C PRO A 30 13.42 7.71 -2.86
N THR A 31 12.69 8.75 -3.26
CA THR A 31 12.17 8.94 -4.62
C THR A 31 13.31 9.02 -5.62
N THR A 32 13.14 8.34 -6.75
CA THR A 32 14.00 8.36 -7.94
C THR A 32 14.41 9.77 -8.35
N GLY A 33 15.71 10.04 -8.23
CA GLY A 33 16.39 11.26 -8.67
C GLY A 33 17.57 11.51 -7.75
N GLU A 34 18.72 10.89 -8.05
CA GLU A 34 20.06 11.02 -7.42
C GLU A 34 20.14 11.46 -5.94
N ALA A 35 19.14 11.10 -5.13
CA ALA A 35 19.18 11.25 -3.70
C ALA A 35 19.87 9.99 -3.18
N LYS A 36 21.14 10.16 -2.78
CA LYS A 36 21.83 9.18 -1.93
C LYS A 36 20.82 8.72 -0.86
N PRO A 37 20.60 7.42 -0.66
CA PRO A 37 19.68 6.96 0.36
C PRO A 37 20.07 7.66 1.67
N ALA A 38 19.09 8.20 2.40
CA ALA A 38 19.33 8.92 3.66
C ALA A 38 20.11 8.05 4.68
N ILE A 39 20.22 6.75 4.42
CA ILE A 39 21.03 5.77 5.11
C ILE A 39 21.94 5.10 4.08
N ASN A 40 23.23 5.44 4.07
CA ASN A 40 24.23 4.70 3.31
C ASN A 40 24.54 3.38 4.05
N LEU A 41 24.11 2.26 3.48
CA LEU A 41 24.36 0.91 4.00
C LEU A 41 25.40 0.15 3.15
N ASP A 42 26.05 0.83 2.20
CA ASP A 42 27.05 0.24 1.31
C ASP A 42 28.30 -0.25 2.09
N ASN A 43 28.43 0.18 3.35
CA ASN A 43 29.47 -0.25 4.29
C ASN A 43 29.03 -1.40 5.22
N LEU A 44 27.91 -2.08 4.95
CA LEU A 44 27.59 -3.37 5.57
C LEU A 44 28.61 -4.41 5.07
N ASN A 45 29.78 -4.46 5.71
CA ASN A 45 30.73 -5.55 5.49
C ASN A 45 30.12 -6.86 6.03
N VAL A 46 29.47 -7.60 5.12
CA VAL A 46 28.79 -8.88 5.37
C VAL A 46 29.78 -10.03 5.63
N ALA A 47 31.08 -9.81 5.42
CA ALA A 47 32.13 -10.82 5.54
C ALA A 47 32.84 -10.83 6.92
N ALA A 48 32.40 -10.00 7.87
CA ALA A 48 32.93 -10.06 9.23
C ALA A 48 32.46 -11.36 9.91
N ALA A 49 33.40 -12.24 10.29
CA ALA A 49 33.11 -13.50 10.96
C ALA A 49 32.17 -13.27 12.16
N PRO A 50 31.04 -13.99 12.25
CA PRO A 50 30.08 -13.76 13.33
C PRO A 50 30.74 -14.13 14.65
N ALA A 51 30.85 -13.16 15.57
CA ALA A 51 30.70 -13.51 16.97
C ALA A 51 29.34 -14.23 17.06
N LYS A 52 29.24 -15.40 17.68
CA LYS A 52 27.97 -16.15 17.81
C LYS A 52 27.20 -15.69 19.05
N PRO A 53 26.41 -14.58 19.07
CA PRO A 53 25.24 -14.59 19.93
C PRO A 53 24.22 -15.54 19.30
N ALA A 54 23.58 -16.36 20.12
CA ALA A 54 22.40 -17.09 19.68
C ALA A 54 21.37 -16.09 19.14
N SER A 55 20.78 -16.38 17.98
CA SER A 55 19.71 -15.55 17.42
C SER A 55 18.58 -15.45 18.43
N ARG A 56 18.23 -14.22 18.81
CA ARG A 56 17.16 -13.97 19.78
C ARG A 56 15.79 -14.25 19.15
N PRO A 57 14.73 -14.51 19.94
CA PRO A 57 13.40 -14.71 19.39
C PRO A 57 12.87 -13.44 18.71
N ALA A 58 11.97 -13.61 17.74
CA ALA A 58 11.38 -12.51 16.96
C ALA A 58 10.66 -11.43 17.82
N THR A 59 10.20 -11.81 19.02
CA THR A 59 9.52 -10.95 20.00
C THR A 59 10.47 -10.19 20.92
N ALA A 60 11.78 -10.50 20.89
CA ALA A 60 12.78 -9.82 21.69
C ALA A 60 12.87 -8.34 21.35
N THR A 61 12.99 -7.50 22.37
CA THR A 61 13.31 -6.08 22.17
C THR A 61 14.81 -5.94 21.89
N VAL A 62 15.15 -5.32 20.76
CA VAL A 62 16.54 -5.14 20.34
C VAL A 62 17.06 -3.73 20.60
N ALA A 63 16.16 -2.75 20.71
CA ALA A 63 16.45 -1.36 21.04
C ALA A 63 15.18 -0.65 21.52
N THR A 64 15.32 0.59 21.98
CA THR A 64 14.22 1.50 22.22
C THR A 64 14.45 2.81 21.46
N VAL A 65 13.38 3.40 20.93
CA VAL A 65 13.39 4.72 20.28
C VAL A 65 12.38 5.57 21.03
N ASP A 66 12.84 6.57 21.78
CA ASP A 66 11.98 7.40 22.64
C ASP A 66 11.08 6.56 23.59
N GLY A 67 11.68 5.53 24.20
CA GLY A 67 10.97 4.58 25.06
C GLY A 67 10.11 3.54 24.33
N LEU A 68 9.92 3.65 23.01
CA LEU A 68 9.17 2.69 22.20
C LEU A 68 10.04 1.46 21.90
N PRO A 69 9.59 0.23 22.22
CA PRO A 69 10.38 -0.97 22.00
C PRO A 69 10.45 -1.35 20.52
N VAL A 70 11.66 -1.44 19.98
CA VAL A 70 11.91 -2.01 18.64
C VAL A 70 12.07 -3.51 18.78
N LYS A 71 11.17 -4.27 18.15
CA LYS A 71 11.20 -5.75 18.16
C LYS A 71 12.14 -6.29 17.11
N LYS A 72 12.77 -7.43 17.41
CA LYS A 72 13.68 -8.13 16.49
C LYS A 72 13.02 -8.39 15.14
N LYS A 73 11.76 -8.84 15.12
CA LYS A 73 11.02 -9.08 13.87
C LYS A 73 10.97 -7.86 12.95
N ASP A 74 10.88 -6.65 13.50
CA ASP A 74 10.71 -5.41 12.72
C ASP A 74 12.09 -4.92 12.26
N ALA A 75 13.10 -5.09 13.10
CA ALA A 75 14.51 -4.90 12.78
C ALA A 75 14.99 -5.82 11.65
N ASP A 76 14.68 -7.11 11.73
CA ASP A 76 15.04 -8.13 10.73
C ASP A 76 14.36 -7.85 9.38
N LYS A 77 13.08 -7.42 9.40
CA LYS A 77 12.37 -6.99 8.17
C LYS A 77 13.02 -5.77 7.53
N PHE A 78 13.33 -4.76 8.33
CA PHE A 78 13.99 -3.55 7.84
C PHE A 78 15.38 -3.88 7.29
N LEU A 79 16.14 -4.74 7.96
CA LEU A 79 17.42 -5.26 7.49
C LEU A 79 17.28 -5.98 6.14
N ALA A 80 16.34 -6.92 6.02
CA ALA A 80 16.13 -7.67 4.79
C ALA A 80 15.78 -6.74 3.61
N LEU A 81 14.97 -5.70 3.84
CA LEU A 81 14.68 -4.69 2.83
C LEU A 81 15.94 -3.90 2.45
N ALA A 82 16.67 -3.42 3.46
CA ALA A 82 17.78 -2.52 3.27
C ALA A 82 19.03 -3.23 2.68
N SER A 83 19.19 -4.53 2.96
CA SER A 83 20.25 -5.38 2.40
C SER A 83 19.82 -6.16 1.16
N LYS A 84 18.61 -5.90 0.60
CA LYS A 84 18.04 -6.68 -0.51
C LYS A 84 18.06 -8.20 -0.28
N GLY A 85 17.85 -8.63 0.96
CA GLY A 85 17.80 -10.03 1.38
C GLY A 85 19.14 -10.69 1.68
N GLN A 86 20.28 -10.00 1.53
CA GLN A 86 21.61 -10.57 1.82
C GLN A 86 21.82 -10.90 3.31
N VAL A 87 21.24 -10.12 4.22
CA VAL A 87 21.26 -10.36 5.66
C VAL A 87 19.83 -10.23 6.17
N THR A 88 19.42 -11.16 7.02
CA THR A 88 18.04 -11.20 7.54
C THR A 88 17.99 -11.26 9.06
N ASP A 89 19.14 -11.38 9.73
CA ASP A 89 19.22 -11.45 11.18
C ASP A 89 20.10 -10.32 11.72
N ILE A 90 19.49 -9.39 12.45
CA ILE A 90 20.18 -8.27 13.08
C ILE A 90 21.24 -8.71 14.09
N ASP A 91 21.12 -9.91 14.68
CA ASP A 91 22.07 -10.40 15.68
C ASP A 91 23.40 -10.86 15.09
N LEU A 92 23.44 -11.10 13.78
CA LEU A 92 24.67 -11.38 13.04
C LEU A 92 25.44 -10.10 12.67
N LEU A 93 24.82 -8.92 12.82
CA LEU A 93 25.48 -7.66 12.48
C LEU A 93 26.49 -7.22 13.54
N PRO A 94 27.67 -6.71 13.11
CA PRO A 94 28.57 -5.96 13.96
C PRO A 94 27.86 -4.80 14.67
N LYS A 95 28.28 -4.49 15.91
CA LYS A 95 27.66 -3.46 16.76
C LYS A 95 27.43 -2.12 16.06
N LYS A 96 28.40 -1.64 15.28
CA LYS A 96 28.29 -0.37 14.53
C LYS A 96 27.17 -0.41 13.48
N GLN A 97 27.06 -1.52 12.75
CA GLN A 97 26.04 -1.71 11.72
C GLN A 97 24.65 -1.86 12.33
N LYS A 98 24.55 -2.58 13.46
CA LYS A 98 23.32 -2.67 14.26
C LYS A 98 22.83 -1.29 14.69
N VAL A 99 23.71 -0.42 15.19
CA VAL A 99 23.35 0.96 15.57
C VAL A 99 22.88 1.79 14.37
N ALA A 100 23.58 1.72 13.23
CA ALA A 100 23.20 2.44 12.02
C ALA A 100 21.81 2.02 11.52
N LEU A 101 21.53 0.72 11.50
CA LEU A 101 20.22 0.17 11.12
C LEU A 101 19.11 0.67 12.05
N LEU A 102 19.32 0.59 13.36
CA LEU A 102 18.34 1.01 14.37
C LEU A 102 18.06 2.52 14.32
N ASN A 103 19.09 3.34 14.10
CA ASN A 103 18.92 4.77 13.87
C ASN A 103 18.12 5.06 12.60
N GLY A 104 18.36 4.27 11.53
CA GLY A 104 17.58 4.33 10.30
C GLY A 104 16.09 4.02 10.47
N MET A 105 15.75 3.19 11.45
CA MET A 105 14.35 2.86 11.77
C MET A 105 13.65 3.90 12.64
N ALA A 106 14.40 4.77 13.32
CA ALA A 106 13.84 5.65 14.35
C ALA A 106 12.71 6.54 13.81
N ALA A 107 12.89 7.11 12.61
CA ALA A 107 11.86 7.93 11.97
C ALA A 107 10.56 7.13 11.75
N SER A 108 10.65 5.93 11.19
CA SER A 108 9.47 5.08 10.93
C SER A 108 8.75 4.69 12.22
N VAL A 109 9.49 4.34 13.28
CA VAL A 109 8.92 4.00 14.60
C VAL A 109 8.16 5.19 15.19
N LEU A 110 8.75 6.39 15.13
CA LEU A 110 8.11 7.61 15.64
C LEU A 110 6.90 8.03 14.80
N ILE A 111 6.97 7.88 13.47
CA ILE A 111 5.83 8.15 12.57
C ILE A 111 4.68 7.20 12.89
N GLU A 112 4.96 5.91 13.05
CA GLU A 112 3.95 4.90 13.37
C GLU A 112 3.28 5.18 14.72
N ASP A 113 4.05 5.49 15.77
CA ASP A 113 3.50 5.86 17.08
C ASP A 113 2.61 7.10 17.01
N ARG A 114 3.11 8.17 16.37
CA ARG A 114 2.35 9.42 16.20
C ARG A 114 1.08 9.20 15.38
N ALA A 115 1.15 8.47 14.28
CA ALA A 115 -0.02 8.14 13.47
C ALA A 115 -1.03 7.31 14.27
N ASN A 116 -0.55 6.34 15.06
CA ASN A 116 -1.42 5.52 15.88
C ASN A 116 -2.14 6.31 16.98
N LYS A 117 -1.52 7.36 17.51
CA LYS A 117 -2.13 8.26 18.50
C LYS A 117 -3.05 9.29 17.86
N ALA A 118 -2.66 9.86 16.72
CA ALA A 118 -3.38 10.96 16.08
C ALA A 118 -4.60 10.52 15.26
N VAL A 119 -4.57 9.33 14.65
CA VAL A 119 -5.64 8.89 13.76
C VAL A 119 -6.79 8.26 14.55
N PRO A 120 -8.02 8.82 14.50
CA PRO A 120 -9.16 8.26 15.22
C PRO A 120 -9.50 6.85 14.76
N LYS A 121 -10.07 6.03 15.66
CA LYS A 121 -10.43 4.63 15.40
C LYS A 121 -11.31 4.47 14.15
N GLU A 122 -12.28 5.36 13.95
CA GLU A 122 -13.16 5.32 12.77
C GLU A 122 -12.39 5.51 11.47
N ILE A 123 -11.41 6.42 11.46
CA ILE A 123 -10.55 6.65 10.30
C ILE A 123 -9.63 5.43 10.08
N LYS A 124 -9.07 4.84 11.15
CA LYS A 124 -8.31 3.59 11.05
C LYS A 124 -9.13 2.48 10.39
N SER A 125 -10.36 2.26 10.84
CA SER A 125 -11.24 1.24 10.25
C SER A 125 -11.51 1.50 8.76
N LYS A 126 -11.75 2.75 8.37
CA LYS A 126 -11.93 3.12 6.95
C LYS A 126 -10.67 2.89 6.12
N LEU A 127 -9.49 3.21 6.66
CA LEU A 127 -8.21 2.96 6.00
C LEU A 127 -7.94 1.46 5.82
N ILE A 128 -8.22 0.64 6.84
CA ILE A 128 -8.08 -0.81 6.77
C ILE A 128 -9.03 -1.39 5.71
N ALA A 129 -10.30 -0.99 5.73
CA ALA A 129 -11.29 -1.45 4.76
C ALA A 129 -10.90 -1.07 3.32
N ARG A 130 -10.42 0.17 3.13
CA ARG A 130 -9.91 0.65 1.84
C ARG A 130 -8.70 -0.16 1.38
N TYR A 131 -7.70 -0.34 2.24
CA TYR A 131 -6.50 -1.12 1.91
C TYR A 131 -6.86 -2.54 1.49
N TRP A 132 -7.74 -3.20 2.24
CA TRP A 132 -8.24 -4.54 1.89
C TRP A 132 -8.94 -4.55 0.52
N ALA A 133 -9.85 -3.61 0.26
CA ALA A 133 -10.54 -3.51 -1.02
C ALA A 133 -9.56 -3.27 -2.19
N GLU A 134 -8.53 -2.43 -2.01
CA GLU A 134 -7.48 -2.22 -3.00
C GLU A 134 -6.72 -3.53 -3.31
N GLN A 135 -6.39 -4.33 -2.29
CA GLN A 135 -5.74 -5.63 -2.48
C GLN A 135 -6.64 -6.63 -3.21
N GLU A 136 -7.92 -6.71 -2.87
CA GLU A 136 -8.86 -7.61 -3.57
C GLU A 136 -9.09 -7.18 -5.02
N MET A 137 -9.27 -5.89 -5.27
CA MET A 137 -9.40 -5.35 -6.63
C MET A 137 -8.15 -5.61 -7.48
N ALA A 138 -6.95 -5.60 -6.89
CA ALA A 138 -5.72 -5.89 -7.61
C ALA A 138 -5.70 -7.32 -8.18
N LYS A 139 -6.34 -8.28 -7.52
CA LYS A 139 -6.46 -9.68 -7.96
C LYS A 139 -7.42 -9.85 -9.15
N ILE A 140 -8.36 -8.92 -9.33
CA ILE A 140 -9.33 -8.96 -10.42
C ILE A 140 -8.63 -8.71 -11.75
N LYS A 141 -8.74 -9.69 -12.66
CA LYS A 141 -8.24 -9.59 -14.03
C LYS A 141 -9.31 -8.99 -14.93
N VAL A 142 -8.88 -8.07 -15.79
CA VAL A 142 -9.69 -7.47 -16.86
C VAL A 142 -8.91 -7.63 -18.14
N SER A 143 -9.50 -8.29 -19.12
CA SER A 143 -8.94 -8.40 -20.46
C SER A 143 -9.21 -7.15 -21.29
N ASP A 144 -8.37 -6.88 -22.29
CA ASP A 144 -8.56 -5.75 -23.21
C ASP A 144 -9.89 -5.84 -23.96
N LYS A 145 -10.34 -7.06 -24.27
CA LYS A 145 -11.65 -7.30 -24.89
C LYS A 145 -12.79 -6.84 -24.00
N GLU A 146 -12.75 -7.17 -22.71
CA GLU A 146 -13.75 -6.72 -21.74
C GLU A 146 -13.71 -5.21 -21.54
N ALA A 147 -12.51 -4.63 -21.43
CA ALA A 147 -12.32 -3.19 -21.30
C ALA A 147 -12.89 -2.43 -22.51
N LYS A 148 -12.58 -2.87 -23.74
CA LYS A 148 -13.14 -2.29 -24.98
C LYS A 148 -14.65 -2.40 -25.03
N ALA A 149 -15.20 -3.57 -24.69
CA ALA A 149 -16.65 -3.76 -24.66
C ALA A 149 -17.34 -2.85 -23.63
N PHE A 150 -16.73 -2.67 -22.45
CA PHE A 150 -17.23 -1.73 -21.45
C PHE A 150 -17.16 -0.29 -21.93
N TYR A 151 -16.05 0.12 -22.55
CA TYR A 151 -15.90 1.46 -23.11
C TYR A 151 -16.96 1.76 -24.19
N GLU A 152 -17.17 0.85 -25.14
CA GLU A 152 -18.16 1.07 -26.22
C GLU A 152 -19.59 1.19 -25.66
N LYS A 153 -19.95 0.37 -24.65
CA LYS A 153 -21.25 0.49 -23.96
C LYS A 153 -21.43 1.81 -23.22
N ASN A 154 -20.35 2.37 -22.68
CA ASN A 154 -20.37 3.56 -21.81
C ASN A 154 -19.73 4.79 -22.47
N LYS A 155 -19.57 4.79 -23.79
CA LYS A 155 -18.82 5.80 -24.57
C LYS A 155 -19.25 7.25 -24.28
N LYS A 156 -20.52 7.44 -23.95
CA LYS A 156 -21.10 8.75 -23.61
C LYS A 156 -20.51 9.37 -22.32
N VAL A 157 -19.97 8.55 -21.42
CA VAL A 157 -19.38 8.96 -20.14
C VAL A 157 -17.93 9.44 -20.34
N PHE A 158 -17.23 8.91 -21.34
CA PHE A 158 -15.82 9.21 -21.59
C PHE A 158 -15.68 10.36 -22.59
N LYS A 159 -16.06 11.57 -22.17
CA LYS A 159 -15.98 12.77 -23.00
C LYS A 159 -14.86 13.71 -22.55
N GLY A 160 -14.21 14.34 -23.52
CA GLY A 160 -13.29 15.44 -23.31
C GLY A 160 -14.02 16.73 -22.94
N LYS A 161 -13.25 17.77 -22.61
CA LYS A 161 -13.79 19.11 -22.34
C LYS A 161 -14.57 19.71 -23.52
N ASP A 162 -14.26 19.27 -24.73
CA ASP A 162 -14.93 19.61 -25.99
C ASP A 162 -16.23 18.82 -26.24
N GLY A 163 -16.63 17.96 -25.29
CA GLY A 163 -17.83 17.12 -25.40
C GLY A 163 -17.67 15.93 -26.35
N LYS A 164 -16.52 15.76 -27.02
CA LYS A 164 -16.25 14.63 -27.92
C LYS A 164 -15.80 13.42 -27.10
N ALA A 165 -16.11 12.22 -27.61
CA ALA A 165 -15.67 10.99 -26.96
C ALA A 165 -14.13 10.87 -27.03
N LEU A 166 -13.50 10.58 -25.89
CA LEU A 166 -12.08 10.27 -25.79
C LEU A 166 -11.83 8.89 -26.39
N SER A 167 -10.76 8.70 -27.15
CA SER A 167 -10.41 7.37 -27.67
C SER A 167 -10.15 6.37 -26.55
N PHE A 168 -10.40 5.08 -26.82
CA PHE A 168 -10.20 4.00 -25.84
C PHE A 168 -8.79 4.04 -25.25
N ASP A 169 -7.75 4.15 -26.09
CA ASP A 169 -6.35 4.15 -25.64
C ASP A 169 -6.04 5.27 -24.63
N LYS A 170 -6.72 6.42 -24.72
CA LYS A 170 -6.55 7.53 -23.77
C LYS A 170 -7.18 7.26 -22.41
N VAL A 171 -8.21 6.41 -22.37
CA VAL A 171 -8.98 6.12 -21.16
C VAL A 171 -8.85 4.67 -20.70
N GLU A 172 -8.01 3.86 -21.35
CA GLU A 172 -7.95 2.41 -21.15
C GLU A 172 -7.73 2.04 -19.68
N LYS A 173 -6.72 2.64 -19.02
CA LYS A 173 -6.43 2.37 -17.61
C LYS A 173 -7.59 2.74 -16.69
N TYR A 174 -8.25 3.85 -16.99
CA TYR A 174 -9.42 4.30 -16.24
C TYR A 174 -10.62 3.35 -16.45
N VAL A 175 -10.84 2.92 -17.69
CA VAL A 175 -11.87 1.93 -18.04
C VAL A 175 -11.61 0.59 -17.35
N GLN A 176 -10.37 0.09 -17.39
CA GLN A 176 -9.98 -1.13 -16.70
C GLN A 176 -10.23 -1.03 -15.19
N MET A 177 -9.89 0.09 -14.57
CA MET A 177 -10.14 0.34 -13.15
C MET A 177 -11.64 0.41 -12.81
N GLN A 178 -12.44 1.12 -13.61
CA GLN A 178 -13.90 1.17 -13.45
C GLN A 178 -14.53 -0.22 -13.54
N LEU A 179 -14.07 -1.03 -14.51
CA LEU A 179 -14.56 -2.39 -14.66
C LEU A 179 -14.13 -3.31 -13.50
N LYS A 180 -12.91 -3.15 -12.96
CA LYS A 180 -12.48 -3.86 -11.75
C LYS A 180 -13.36 -3.50 -10.55
N GLN A 181 -13.65 -2.20 -10.36
CA GLN A 181 -14.52 -1.72 -9.29
C GLN A 181 -15.94 -2.30 -9.42
N GLN A 182 -16.48 -2.34 -10.65
CA GLN A 182 -17.79 -2.93 -10.90
C GLN A 182 -17.80 -4.42 -10.53
N LYS A 183 -16.84 -5.21 -11.05
CA LYS A 183 -16.74 -6.64 -10.73
C LYS A 183 -16.59 -6.90 -9.22
N PHE A 184 -15.75 -6.11 -8.55
CA PHE A 184 -15.57 -6.18 -7.09
C PHE A 184 -16.88 -5.91 -6.34
N ASN A 185 -17.60 -4.85 -6.72
CA ASN A 185 -18.87 -4.50 -6.09
C ASN A 185 -19.94 -5.58 -6.35
N GLU A 186 -20.02 -6.10 -7.57
CA GLU A 186 -20.95 -7.18 -7.92
C GLU A 186 -20.70 -8.43 -7.08
N GLU A 187 -19.43 -8.82 -6.90
CA GLU A 187 -19.05 -9.96 -6.07
C GLU A 187 -19.39 -9.74 -4.60
N LEU A 188 -19.05 -8.57 -4.05
CA LEU A 188 -19.32 -8.23 -2.66
C LEU A 188 -20.83 -8.14 -2.36
N MET A 189 -21.61 -7.61 -3.30
CA MET A 189 -23.05 -7.43 -3.16
C MET A 189 -23.86 -8.69 -3.45
N LYS A 190 -23.28 -9.72 -4.08
CA LYS A 190 -23.99 -10.94 -4.49
C LYS A 190 -24.80 -11.59 -3.36
N ASN A 191 -24.30 -11.52 -2.13
CA ASN A 191 -24.93 -12.08 -0.93
C ASN A 191 -25.34 -11.01 0.09
N ALA A 192 -25.27 -9.73 -0.27
CA ALA A 192 -25.58 -8.65 0.66
C ALA A 192 -27.10 -8.46 0.78
N LYS A 193 -27.62 -8.53 2.01
CA LYS A 193 -29.02 -8.20 2.31
C LYS A 193 -29.13 -6.76 2.80
N VAL A 194 -29.64 -5.88 1.94
CA VAL A 194 -29.96 -4.50 2.32
C VAL A 194 -31.40 -4.45 2.82
N ILE A 195 -31.60 -4.05 4.08
CA ILE A 195 -32.93 -3.89 4.69
C ILE A 195 -33.13 -2.40 4.95
N ILE A 196 -34.16 -1.82 4.35
CA ILE A 196 -34.59 -0.45 4.62
C ILE A 196 -35.44 -0.46 5.90
N LYS A 197 -35.14 0.44 6.83
CA LYS A 197 -35.93 0.66 8.05
C LYS A 197 -36.74 1.94 7.91
#